data_AF-A0A3B9VDW1-F1
#
_entry.id   AF-A0A3B9VDW1-F1
#
_cell.length_a   1.000
_cell.length_b   1.000
_cell.length_c   1.000
_cell.angle_alpha   90.00
_cell.angle_beta   90.00
_cell.angle_gamma   90.00
#
_symmetry.space_group_name_H-M   'P 1'
#
loop_
_entity.id
_entity.type
_entity.pdbx_description
1 polymer ?
#
loop_
_entity_poly.entity_id
_entity_poly.type
_entity_poly.pdbx_seq_one_letter_code
_entity_poly.pdbx_strand_id
1 'polypeptide(L)'
;SHRLTKGHENYHPPLNPLPSREGKQIVPSPLAGEGQGEGGFSGQEIEKTVFKWEENKAKSAVLNKALDSIRYFHILPESYIYGLYRFLSRADEGHAAFLMGEYSGHGWWYYFLVAFLIKTPIPVLYLLLGSLLFLARYKNKAITVIFLILPVILLFFVSTRQHINIGLRHILPIYPLIYVLIGGLININISRKRLAGIIVSFAMIWSVWSSVNIYPYYLAYFNEFIGGPKNGYKYLVDSNLDWGQDLPGLKEYMERNGIEKIKLSYFGLSDPAYYGINYEYLPSYAIPKPNIERPQIPLEGYFAISATMLQGVYMQNRDLYKVFREIEPVDTIGYSIFIYKFDEAKE
;
A
#
# COMPACT_ATOMS: atom_id res chain seq x y z
N SER A 1 13.45 -12.46 -60.23
CA SER A 1 12.93 -13.72 -59.66
C SER A 1 13.26 -13.70 -58.17
N HIS A 2 12.41 -13.99 -57.19
CA HIS A 2 11.09 -14.60 -57.11
C HIS A 2 10.15 -13.74 -56.23
N ARG A 3 8.87 -13.72 -56.60
CA ARG A 3 7.74 -13.38 -55.72
C ARG A 3 7.55 -14.47 -54.67
N LEU A 4 7.18 -14.10 -53.45
CA LEU A 4 6.21 -14.86 -52.66
C LEU A 4 5.25 -13.91 -51.94
N THR A 5 4.01 -13.97 -52.40
CA THR A 5 2.77 -13.46 -51.81
C THR A 5 2.12 -14.54 -50.94
N LYS A 6 1.26 -14.11 -50.00
CA LYS A 6 0.30 -14.85 -49.14
C LYS A 6 0.79 -15.06 -47.70
N GLY A 7 0.00 -14.83 -46.65
CA GLY A 7 -1.41 -14.43 -46.59
C GLY A 7 -1.80 -13.96 -45.19
N HIS A 8 -2.89 -13.19 -45.13
CA HIS A 8 -3.60 -12.85 -43.91
C HIS A 8 -4.09 -14.12 -43.22
N GLU A 9 -3.70 -14.32 -41.97
CA GLU A 9 -4.39 -15.23 -41.05
C GLU A 9 -4.85 -14.43 -39.83
N ASN A 10 -6.17 -14.31 -39.72
CA ASN A 10 -6.88 -13.81 -38.55
C ASN A 10 -6.58 -14.73 -37.37
N TYR A 11 -5.75 -14.27 -36.43
CA TYR A 11 -5.50 -14.99 -35.20
C TYR A 11 -6.59 -14.65 -34.17
N HIS A 12 -7.68 -15.41 -34.19
CA HIS A 12 -8.62 -15.48 -33.07
C HIS A 12 -8.11 -16.54 -32.09
N PRO A 13 -7.70 -16.20 -30.86
CA PRO A 13 -7.39 -17.21 -29.87
C PRO A 13 -8.68 -17.94 -29.44
N PRO A 14 -8.65 -19.27 -29.27
CA PRO A 14 -9.83 -20.04 -28.91
C PRO A 14 -10.31 -19.72 -27.49
N LEU A 15 -11.59 -19.38 -27.37
CA LEU A 15 -12.33 -19.36 -26.10
C LEU A 15 -12.43 -20.78 -25.56
N ASN A 16 -11.50 -21.17 -24.68
CA ASN A 16 -11.68 -22.35 -23.84
C ASN A 16 -12.55 -21.99 -22.62
N PRO A 17 -13.57 -22.80 -22.28
CA PRO A 17 -14.40 -22.57 -21.11
C PRO A 17 -13.58 -22.73 -19.82
N LEU A 18 -13.67 -21.74 -18.94
CA LEU A 18 -13.04 -21.72 -17.62
C LEU A 18 -13.55 -22.89 -16.76
N PRO A 19 -12.68 -23.59 -16.02
CA PRO A 19 -13.13 -24.51 -14.99
C PRO A 19 -13.73 -23.72 -13.82
N SER A 20 -14.97 -24.06 -13.46
CA SER A 20 -15.64 -23.62 -12.24
C SER A 20 -14.83 -24.05 -11.02
N ARG A 21 -14.20 -23.10 -10.34
CA ARG A 21 -13.74 -23.27 -8.95
C ARG A 21 -14.37 -22.17 -8.10
N GLU A 22 -15.29 -22.60 -7.25
CA GLU A 22 -15.83 -21.84 -6.14
C GLU A 22 -14.69 -21.43 -5.19
N GLY A 23 -14.20 -20.21 -5.37
CA GLY A 23 -13.50 -19.47 -4.34
C GLY A 23 -14.27 -18.18 -4.14
N LYS A 24 -14.88 -17.99 -2.96
CA LYS A 24 -15.52 -16.70 -2.60
C LYS A 24 -14.51 -15.57 -2.83
N GLN A 25 -14.67 -14.84 -3.92
CA GLN A 25 -13.92 -13.63 -4.20
C GLN A 25 -14.44 -12.54 -3.27
N ILE A 26 -13.55 -12.04 -2.41
CA ILE A 26 -13.82 -10.89 -1.54
C ILE A 26 -13.69 -9.64 -2.42
N VAL A 27 -14.82 -9.11 -2.86
CA VAL A 27 -14.90 -7.79 -3.48
C VAL A 27 -15.00 -6.76 -2.36
N PRO A 28 -14.13 -5.73 -2.28
CA PRO A 28 -14.30 -4.68 -1.31
C PRO A 28 -15.60 -3.91 -1.61
N SER A 29 -16.50 -3.88 -0.63
CA SER A 29 -17.76 -3.13 -0.72
C SER A 29 -17.48 -1.64 -0.89
N PRO A 30 -18.08 -0.95 -1.88
CA PRO A 30 -17.96 0.50 -2.02
C PRO A 30 -18.46 1.22 -0.77
N LEU A 31 -17.65 2.12 -0.24
CA LEU A 31 -18.07 3.15 0.71
C LEU A 31 -18.79 4.24 -0.09
N ALA A 32 -20.10 4.10 -0.29
CA ALA A 32 -20.94 5.19 -0.79
C ALA A 32 -22.34 5.03 -0.22
N GLY A 33 -22.64 5.80 0.83
CA GLY A 33 -24.02 6.07 1.21
C GLY A 33 -24.57 7.11 0.25
N GLU A 34 -25.46 6.70 -0.65
CA GLU A 34 -26.24 7.62 -1.47
C GLU A 34 -27.30 8.28 -0.59
N GLY A 35 -27.18 9.60 -0.41
CA GLY A 35 -28.24 10.44 0.11
C GLY A 35 -28.97 11.11 -1.04
N GLN A 36 -30.17 10.64 -1.37
CA GLN A 36 -31.17 11.41 -2.11
C GLN A 36 -32.53 11.22 -1.44
N GLY A 37 -33.24 12.33 -1.24
CA GLY A 37 -34.66 12.33 -0.87
C GLY A 37 -35.01 13.36 0.19
N GLU A 38 -35.40 14.56 -0.25
CA GLU A 38 -36.20 15.49 0.55
C GLU A 38 -37.53 14.81 0.90
N GLY A 39 -37.81 14.67 2.19
CA GLY A 39 -39.07 14.12 2.71
C GLY A 39 -39.09 14.23 4.23
N GLY A 40 -40.10 14.90 4.77
CA GLY A 40 -40.17 15.28 6.20
C GLY A 40 -40.03 14.10 7.16
N PHE A 41 -39.17 14.27 8.16
CA PHE A 41 -38.92 13.27 9.20
C PHE A 41 -40.15 13.11 10.10
N SER A 42 -40.82 11.96 9.99
CA SER A 42 -41.78 11.51 11.00
C SER A 42 -41.04 10.77 12.11
N GLY A 43 -41.46 10.97 13.37
CA GLY A 43 -40.80 10.49 14.59
C GLY A 43 -40.69 8.98 14.79
N GLN A 44 -40.86 8.17 13.74
CA GLN A 44 -40.63 6.72 13.71
C GLN A 44 -39.36 6.30 12.93
N GLU A 45 -38.65 7.22 12.26
CA GLU A 45 -37.38 6.90 11.56
C GLU A 45 -36.12 7.02 12.43
N ILE A 46 -36.24 7.41 13.69
CA ILE A 46 -35.10 7.59 14.61
C ILE A 46 -34.56 6.24 15.13
N GLU A 47 -35.24 5.13 14.86
CA GLU A 47 -34.81 3.77 15.29
C GLU A 47 -33.85 3.05 14.33
N LYS A 48 -33.34 3.70 13.28
CA LYS A 48 -32.10 3.25 12.63
C LYS A 48 -30.94 3.77 13.47
N THR A 49 -30.56 3.02 14.51
CA THR A 49 -29.30 3.29 15.22
C THR A 49 -28.19 3.48 14.18
N VAL A 50 -27.50 4.64 14.22
CA VAL A 50 -26.37 4.97 13.34
C VAL A 50 -25.33 3.83 13.31
N PHE A 51 -25.28 3.05 14.39
CA PHE A 51 -24.40 1.92 14.57
C PHE A 51 -25.14 0.58 14.44
N LYS A 52 -24.78 -0.19 13.43
CA LYS A 52 -25.27 -1.55 13.20
C LYS A 52 -24.38 -2.58 13.88
N TRP A 53 -24.50 -2.72 15.19
CA TRP A 53 -23.56 -3.49 16.00
C TRP A 53 -23.51 -4.99 15.67
N GLU A 54 -24.66 -5.63 15.51
CA GLU A 54 -24.74 -7.08 15.26
C GLU A 54 -24.11 -7.49 13.93
N GLU A 55 -24.20 -6.64 12.91
CA GLU A 55 -23.58 -6.87 11.59
C GLU A 55 -22.04 -6.81 11.63
N ASN A 56 -21.45 -6.26 12.70
CA ASN A 56 -20.01 -5.99 12.77
C ASN A 56 -19.30 -6.74 13.91
N LYS A 57 -19.91 -7.79 14.47
CA LYS A 57 -19.25 -8.65 15.47
C LYS A 57 -18.06 -9.39 14.87
N ALA A 58 -16.95 -9.46 15.61
CA ALA A 58 -15.77 -10.23 15.23
C ALA A 58 -16.04 -11.73 15.34
N LYS A 59 -15.20 -12.59 14.73
CA LYS A 59 -15.36 -14.06 14.89
C LYS A 59 -15.08 -14.52 16.33
N SER A 60 -14.27 -13.77 17.07
CA SER A 60 -13.92 -14.09 18.46
C SER A 60 -15.03 -13.70 19.44
N ALA A 61 -15.70 -14.71 20.02
CA ALA A 61 -16.72 -14.52 21.04
C ALA A 61 -16.19 -13.83 22.31
N VAL A 62 -14.93 -14.07 22.67
CA VAL A 62 -14.27 -13.41 23.81
C VAL A 62 -14.09 -11.92 23.54
N LEU A 63 -13.64 -11.57 22.33
CA LEU A 63 -13.45 -10.19 21.92
C LEU A 63 -14.78 -9.43 21.89
N ASN A 64 -15.83 -10.04 21.35
CA ASN A 64 -17.17 -9.46 21.35
C ASN A 64 -17.65 -9.20 22.78
N LYS A 65 -17.53 -10.18 23.69
CA LYS A 65 -17.93 -9.97 25.10
C LYS A 65 -17.15 -8.84 25.78
N ALA A 66 -15.85 -8.72 25.51
CA ALA A 66 -15.04 -7.65 26.07
C ALA A 66 -15.49 -6.27 25.55
N LEU A 67 -15.70 -6.14 24.24
CA LEU A 67 -16.17 -4.90 23.61
C LEU A 67 -17.61 -4.53 24.05
N ASP A 68 -18.49 -5.52 24.14
CA ASP A 68 -19.86 -5.34 24.66
C ASP A 68 -19.84 -4.86 26.12
N SER A 69 -18.90 -5.35 26.93
CA SER A 69 -18.72 -4.90 28.32
C SER A 69 -18.21 -3.46 28.38
N ILE A 70 -17.20 -3.11 27.58
CA ILE A 70 -16.68 -1.73 27.46
C ILE A 70 -17.80 -0.77 27.03
N ARG A 71 -18.67 -1.23 26.10
CA ARG A 71 -19.84 -0.47 25.65
C ARG A 71 -20.86 -0.31 26.76
N TYR A 72 -21.22 -1.39 27.46
CA TYR A 72 -22.21 -1.39 28.54
C TYR A 72 -21.83 -0.45 29.68
N PHE A 73 -20.54 -0.43 30.05
CA PHE A 73 -20.03 0.48 31.08
C PHE A 73 -19.66 1.87 30.56
N HIS A 74 -19.92 2.17 29.28
CA HIS A 74 -19.59 3.46 28.64
C HIS A 74 -18.15 3.93 28.89
N ILE A 75 -17.19 2.99 28.91
CA ILE A 75 -15.78 3.30 29.20
C ILE A 75 -15.17 4.16 28.08
N LEU A 76 -15.63 3.97 26.84
CA LEU A 76 -15.19 4.70 25.65
C LEU A 76 -16.40 5.21 24.85
N PRO A 77 -16.23 6.26 24.02
CA PRO A 77 -17.28 6.74 23.13
C PRO A 77 -17.82 5.64 22.21
N GLU A 78 -19.14 5.58 22.04
CA GLU A 78 -19.77 4.52 21.24
C GLU A 78 -19.26 4.47 19.80
N SER A 79 -19.03 5.64 19.17
CA SER A 79 -18.47 5.71 17.81
C SER A 79 -17.10 5.05 17.70
N TYR A 80 -16.27 5.15 18.74
CA TYR A 80 -14.96 4.52 18.79
C TYR A 80 -15.08 2.99 18.89
N ILE A 81 -15.93 2.50 19.80
CA ILE A 81 -16.17 1.06 19.97
C ILE A 81 -16.75 0.47 18.68
N TYR A 82 -17.65 1.20 18.00
CA TYR A 82 -18.21 0.78 16.72
C TYR A 82 -17.13 0.67 15.64
N GLY A 83 -16.26 1.68 15.53
CA GLY A 83 -15.11 1.62 14.61
C GLY A 83 -14.20 0.43 14.91
N LEU A 84 -13.98 0.11 16.18
CA LEU A 84 -13.17 -1.02 16.61
C LEU A 84 -13.82 -2.37 16.22
N TYR A 85 -15.14 -2.53 16.40
CA TYR A 85 -15.89 -3.69 15.89
C TYR A 85 -15.70 -3.85 14.38
N ARG A 86 -15.94 -2.78 13.61
CA ARG A 86 -15.78 -2.79 12.14
C ARG A 86 -14.38 -3.14 11.68
N PHE A 87 -13.36 -2.67 12.41
CA PHE A 87 -11.97 -2.99 12.11
C PHE A 87 -11.66 -4.46 12.36
N LEU A 88 -12.09 -4.98 13.51
CA LEU A 88 -11.80 -6.36 13.92
C LEU A 88 -12.57 -7.39 13.08
N SER A 89 -13.83 -7.11 12.73
CA SER A 89 -14.60 -7.98 11.84
C SER A 89 -13.98 -8.08 10.44
N ARG A 90 -13.52 -6.96 9.88
CA ARG A 90 -12.85 -6.92 8.58
C ARG A 90 -11.45 -7.54 8.59
N ALA A 91 -10.72 -7.45 9.69
CA ALA A 91 -9.41 -8.09 9.82
C ALA A 91 -9.48 -9.63 9.67
N ASP A 92 -10.64 -10.22 9.99
CA ASP A 92 -10.89 -11.66 9.90
C ASP A 92 -11.32 -12.15 8.50
N GLU A 93 -11.66 -11.25 7.57
CA GLU A 93 -12.12 -11.58 6.22
C GLU A 93 -10.96 -11.74 5.23
N GLY A 94 -9.76 -11.27 5.58
CA GLY A 94 -8.62 -11.20 4.65
C GLY A 94 -8.64 -9.92 3.82
N HIS A 95 -7.48 -9.49 3.33
CA HIS A 95 -7.31 -8.28 2.52
C HIS A 95 -6.43 -8.60 1.32
N ALA A 96 -6.75 -7.98 0.17
CA ALA A 96 -5.89 -8.08 -1.00
C ALA A 96 -4.50 -7.52 -0.66
N ALA A 97 -3.47 -8.35 -0.80
CA ALA A 97 -2.10 -8.02 -0.50
C ALA A 97 -1.20 -8.36 -1.69
N PHE A 98 -0.14 -7.60 -1.84
CA PHE A 98 0.88 -7.78 -2.86
C PHE A 98 2.27 -7.85 -2.22
N LEU A 99 3.06 -8.82 -2.64
CA LEU A 99 4.44 -8.97 -2.18
C LEU A 99 5.29 -9.61 -3.28
N MET A 100 6.30 -8.89 -3.77
CA MET A 100 7.31 -9.41 -4.72
C MET A 100 6.72 -10.03 -6.00
N GLY A 101 5.70 -9.39 -6.58
CA GLY A 101 5.03 -9.87 -7.80
C GLY A 101 3.87 -10.84 -7.54
N GLU A 102 3.72 -11.33 -6.31
CA GLU A 102 2.69 -12.29 -5.93
C GLU A 102 1.51 -11.62 -5.22
N TYR A 103 0.35 -12.28 -5.27
CA TYR A 103 -0.90 -11.81 -4.68
C TYR A 103 -1.43 -12.80 -3.65
N SER A 104 -1.94 -12.29 -2.53
CA SER A 104 -2.58 -13.10 -1.51
C SER A 104 -3.79 -12.39 -0.92
N GLY A 105 -4.89 -13.11 -0.70
CA GLY A 105 -6.03 -12.61 0.06
C GLY A 105 -5.88 -12.78 1.58
N HIS A 106 -4.87 -13.53 2.01
CA HIS A 106 -4.59 -13.82 3.42
C HIS A 106 -3.22 -13.29 3.86
N GLY A 107 -2.46 -12.68 2.94
CA GLY A 107 -1.12 -12.18 3.19
C GLY A 107 -0.03 -13.27 3.29
N TRP A 108 1.09 -12.90 3.89
CA TRP A 108 2.26 -13.74 4.18
C TRP A 108 2.74 -13.47 5.60
N TRP A 109 3.11 -14.52 6.34
CA TRP A 109 3.66 -14.36 7.69
C TRP A 109 4.95 -13.53 7.71
N TYR A 110 5.72 -13.50 6.64
CA TYR A 110 6.99 -12.76 6.55
C TYR A 110 6.82 -11.36 5.93
N TYR A 111 5.59 -10.94 5.60
CA TYR A 111 5.32 -9.66 4.92
C TYR A 111 5.95 -8.47 5.65
N PHE A 112 5.69 -8.34 6.95
CA PHE A 112 6.18 -7.21 7.74
C PHE A 112 7.69 -7.23 7.93
N LEU A 113 8.31 -8.42 7.95
CA LEU A 113 9.77 -8.54 7.99
C LEU A 113 10.38 -8.01 6.68
N VAL A 114 9.84 -8.42 5.53
CA VAL A 114 10.31 -7.92 4.23
C VAL A 114 10.07 -6.42 4.13
N ALA A 115 8.87 -5.94 4.47
CA ALA A 115 8.56 -4.52 4.47
C ALA A 115 9.52 -3.73 5.34
N PHE A 116 9.78 -4.16 6.58
CA PHE A 116 10.75 -3.55 7.47
C PHE A 116 12.15 -3.50 6.83
N LEU A 117 12.62 -4.60 6.25
CA LEU A 117 13.97 -4.69 5.69
C LEU A 117 14.18 -3.83 4.44
N ILE A 118 13.14 -3.58 3.63
CA ILE A 118 13.27 -2.81 2.39
C ILE A 118 12.82 -1.35 2.52
N LYS A 119 12.01 -1.03 3.54
CA LYS A 119 11.56 0.34 3.83
C LYS A 119 12.41 1.06 4.87
N THR A 120 13.17 0.34 5.69
CA THR A 120 14.05 0.96 6.68
C THR A 120 15.36 1.38 6.02
N PRO A 121 15.87 2.60 6.27
CA PRO A 121 17.16 3.02 5.73
C PRO A 121 18.28 2.05 6.12
N ILE A 122 19.12 1.70 5.14
CA ILE A 122 20.30 0.84 5.33
C ILE A 122 21.15 1.24 6.55
N PRO A 123 21.48 2.52 6.80
CA PRO A 123 22.25 2.89 8.00
C PRO A 123 21.56 2.47 9.30
N VAL A 124 20.23 2.56 9.39
CA VAL A 124 19.47 2.13 10.57
C VAL A 124 19.55 0.62 10.74
N LEU A 125 19.48 -0.16 9.65
CA LEU A 125 19.61 -1.62 9.69
C LEU A 125 21.01 -2.05 10.18
N TYR A 126 22.07 -1.39 9.71
CA TYR A 126 23.43 -1.68 10.18
C TYR A 126 23.64 -1.29 11.65
N LEU A 127 23.12 -0.14 12.07
CA LEU A 127 23.17 0.27 13.49
C LEU A 127 22.39 -0.70 14.37
N LEU A 128 21.22 -1.16 13.94
CA LEU A 128 20.44 -2.18 14.65
C LEU A 128 21.23 -3.48 14.78
N LEU A 129 21.82 -3.97 13.68
CA LEU A 129 22.66 -5.17 13.70
C LEU A 129 23.83 -5.02 14.68
N GLY A 130 24.54 -3.88 14.63
CA GLY A 130 25.61 -3.56 15.57
C GLY A 130 25.15 -3.58 17.03
N SER A 131 23.95 -3.06 17.29
CA SER A 131 23.35 -2.98 18.63
C SER A 131 22.99 -4.36 19.17
N LEU A 132 22.44 -5.23 18.32
CA LEU A 132 22.13 -6.62 18.67
C LEU A 132 23.42 -7.41 18.95
N LEU A 133 24.45 -7.26 18.13
CA LEU A 133 25.76 -7.90 18.34
C LEU A 133 26.47 -7.39 19.59
N PHE A 134 26.31 -6.11 19.92
CA PHE A 134 26.82 -5.54 21.17
C PHE A 134 26.07 -6.10 22.38
N LEU A 135 24.74 -6.08 22.34
CA LEU A 135 23.90 -6.61 23.42
C LEU A 135 24.15 -8.10 23.66
N ALA A 136 24.42 -8.88 22.61
CA ALA A 136 24.74 -10.29 22.72
C ALA A 136 25.94 -10.56 23.64
N ARG A 137 26.91 -9.63 23.68
CA ARG A 137 28.13 -9.70 24.50
C ARG A 137 27.98 -9.11 25.91
N TYR A 138 26.84 -8.50 26.21
CA TYR A 138 26.59 -7.85 27.51
C TYR A 138 26.02 -8.86 28.52
N LYS A 139 26.59 -8.89 29.74
CA LYS A 139 26.16 -9.86 30.78
C LYS A 139 24.77 -9.53 31.34
N ASN A 140 24.49 -8.27 31.63
CA ASN A 140 23.24 -7.82 32.27
C ASN A 140 22.28 -7.19 31.26
N LYS A 141 21.74 -8.00 30.35
CA LYS A 141 20.87 -7.56 29.24
C LYS A 141 19.37 -7.75 29.47
N ALA A 142 18.96 -8.32 30.61
CA ALA A 142 17.57 -8.73 30.87
C ALA A 142 16.57 -7.58 30.68
N ILE A 143 16.85 -6.40 31.27
CA ILE A 143 15.99 -5.22 31.14
C ILE A 143 15.86 -4.79 29.67
N THR A 144 16.98 -4.67 28.94
CA THR A 144 16.96 -4.31 27.51
C THR A 144 16.16 -5.32 26.67
N VAL A 145 16.32 -6.61 26.96
CA VAL A 145 15.56 -7.67 26.27
C VAL A 145 14.07 -7.54 26.57
N ILE A 146 13.69 -7.41 27.84
CA ILE A 146 12.30 -7.36 28.28
C ILE A 146 11.58 -6.10 27.77
N PHE A 147 12.25 -4.94 27.81
CA PHE A 147 11.59 -3.66 27.51
C PHE A 147 11.78 -3.15 26.09
N LEU A 148 12.81 -3.60 25.35
CA LEU A 148 13.04 -3.14 23.97
C LEU A 148 12.86 -4.27 22.95
N ILE A 149 13.46 -5.43 23.17
CA ILE A 149 13.45 -6.51 22.15
C ILE A 149 12.13 -7.28 22.18
N LEU A 150 11.67 -7.68 23.36
CA LEU A 150 10.46 -8.47 23.51
C LEU A 150 9.23 -7.75 22.92
N PRO A 151 8.99 -6.44 23.17
CA PRO A 151 7.86 -5.75 22.56
C PRO A 151 7.99 -5.65 21.04
N VAL A 152 9.20 -5.46 20.49
CA VAL A 152 9.42 -5.50 19.03
C VAL A 152 9.05 -6.87 18.46
N ILE A 153 9.52 -7.96 19.08
CA ILE A 153 9.17 -9.34 18.67
C ILE A 153 7.67 -9.58 18.76
N LEU A 154 7.03 -9.16 19.86
CA LEU A 154 5.59 -9.30 20.05
C LEU A 154 4.80 -8.51 19.02
N LEU A 155 5.20 -7.28 18.71
CA LEU A 155 4.55 -6.45 17.69
C LEU A 155 4.68 -7.07 16.29
N PHE A 156 5.85 -7.60 15.94
CA PHE A 156 6.00 -8.38 14.71
C PHE A 156 5.06 -9.58 14.74
N PHE A 157 5.10 -10.40 15.79
CA PHE A 157 4.28 -11.61 15.91
C PHE A 157 2.77 -11.33 15.83
N VAL A 158 2.29 -10.27 16.48
CA VAL A 158 0.88 -9.87 16.40
C VAL A 158 0.55 -9.44 14.97
N SER A 159 1.44 -8.67 14.32
CA SER A 159 1.22 -8.19 12.95
C SER A 159 1.22 -9.34 11.93
N THR A 160 2.06 -10.37 12.11
CA THR A 160 2.05 -11.55 11.23
C THR A 160 0.78 -12.41 11.37
N ARG A 161 0.07 -12.30 12.50
CA ARG A 161 -1.23 -12.96 12.72
C ARG A 161 -2.41 -12.20 12.13
N GLN A 162 -2.24 -10.91 11.83
CA GLN A 162 -3.27 -10.13 11.15
C GLN A 162 -3.19 -10.38 9.64
N HIS A 163 -4.30 -10.78 9.03
CA HIS A 163 -4.42 -10.98 7.57
C HIS A 163 -4.47 -9.66 6.78
N ILE A 164 -4.03 -8.55 7.40
CA ILE A 164 -3.99 -7.19 6.86
C ILE A 164 -2.53 -6.89 6.49
N ASN A 165 -2.16 -7.19 5.25
CA ASN A 165 -0.80 -6.98 4.73
C ASN A 165 -0.79 -5.84 3.71
N ILE A 166 -1.16 -4.65 4.20
CA ILE A 166 -1.39 -3.47 3.37
C ILE A 166 -0.59 -2.26 3.85
N GLY A 167 0.60 -2.41 4.44
CA GLY A 167 1.42 -1.24 4.84
C GLY A 167 2.33 -1.43 6.05
N LEU A 168 3.55 -0.90 6.00
CA LEU A 168 4.48 -0.85 7.14
C LEU A 168 3.92 -0.13 8.37
N ARG A 169 2.91 0.74 8.19
CA ARG A 169 2.27 1.50 9.26
C ARG A 169 1.81 0.65 10.46
N HIS A 170 1.44 -0.60 10.23
CA HIS A 170 0.96 -1.51 11.28
C HIS A 170 2.05 -1.90 12.28
N ILE A 171 3.33 -1.80 11.89
CA ILE A 171 4.47 -2.04 12.77
C ILE A 171 5.25 -0.77 13.13
N LEU A 172 4.76 0.43 12.78
CA LEU A 172 5.45 1.68 13.14
C LEU A 172 5.83 1.82 14.63
N PRO A 173 5.04 1.32 15.60
CA PRO A 173 5.43 1.38 17.01
C PRO A 173 6.76 0.68 17.37
N ILE A 174 7.33 -0.15 16.49
CA ILE A 174 8.65 -0.76 16.74
C ILE A 174 9.80 0.25 16.63
N TYR A 175 9.66 1.30 15.82
CA TYR A 175 10.78 2.18 15.47
C TYR A 175 11.35 2.94 16.67
N PRO A 176 10.54 3.53 17.57
CA PRO A 176 11.07 4.15 18.79
C PRO A 176 11.92 3.18 19.64
N LEU A 177 11.47 1.93 19.79
CA LEU A 177 12.19 0.90 20.55
C LEU A 177 13.52 0.54 19.89
N ILE A 178 13.52 0.43 18.55
CA ILE A 178 14.73 0.20 17.76
C ILE A 178 15.71 1.36 17.91
N TYR A 179 15.24 2.61 17.85
CA TYR A 179 16.11 3.78 17.98
C TYR A 179 16.71 3.91 19.39
N VAL A 180 15.93 3.60 20.44
CA VAL A 180 16.46 3.53 21.82
C VAL A 180 17.50 2.42 21.94
N LEU A 181 17.26 1.25 21.35
CA LEU A 181 18.23 0.16 21.34
C LEU A 181 19.53 0.57 20.62
N ILE A 182 19.42 1.27 19.49
CA ILE A 182 20.55 1.83 18.73
C ILE A 182 21.35 2.83 19.57
N GLY A 183 20.68 3.67 20.36
CA GLY A 183 21.33 4.60 21.27
C GLY A 183 22.28 3.93 22.28
N GLY A 184 22.04 2.65 22.61
CA GLY A 184 22.90 1.87 23.49
C GLY A 184 24.34 1.65 22.99
N LEU A 185 24.59 1.84 21.68
CA LEU A 185 25.93 1.72 21.08
C LEU A 185 26.97 2.69 21.66
N ILE A 186 26.54 3.79 22.27
CA ILE A 186 27.44 4.76 22.91
C ILE A 186 28.25 4.15 24.07
N ASN A 187 27.76 3.04 24.64
CA ASN A 187 28.40 2.34 25.75
C ASN A 187 29.53 1.39 25.32
N ILE A 188 29.90 1.37 24.03
CA ILE A 188 31.05 0.59 23.55
C ILE A 188 32.35 1.06 24.23
N ASN A 189 33.21 0.10 24.59
CA ASN A 189 34.43 0.31 25.35
C ASN A 189 35.35 1.39 24.72
N ILE A 190 36.06 2.12 25.58
CA ILE A 190 36.85 3.33 25.29
C ILE A 190 37.83 3.14 24.12
N SER A 191 38.45 1.97 23.99
CA SER A 191 39.40 1.68 22.90
C SER A 191 38.79 1.67 21.49
N ARG A 192 37.45 1.54 21.37
CA ARG A 192 36.74 1.55 20.08
C ARG A 192 35.81 2.76 19.90
N LYS A 193 35.79 3.71 20.84
CA LYS A 193 34.88 4.88 20.81
C LYS A 193 35.06 5.77 19.58
N ARG A 194 36.30 5.99 19.13
CA ARG A 194 36.56 6.81 17.93
C ARG A 194 35.96 6.16 16.67
N LEU A 195 36.15 4.86 16.50
CA LEU A 195 35.59 4.11 15.37
C LEU A 195 34.06 4.06 15.45
N ALA A 196 33.51 3.79 16.64
CA ALA A 196 32.06 3.80 16.84
C ALA A 196 31.46 5.18 16.53
N GLY A 197 32.11 6.26 16.96
CA GLY A 197 31.71 7.63 16.64
C GLY A 197 31.73 7.91 15.13
N ILE A 198 32.77 7.49 14.41
CA ILE A 198 32.84 7.63 12.95
C ILE A 198 31.69 6.86 12.27
N ILE A 199 31.44 5.62 12.67
CA ILE A 199 30.38 4.78 12.11
C ILE A 199 29.00 5.41 12.35
N VAL A 200 28.73 5.86 13.57
CA VAL A 200 27.46 6.51 13.92
C VAL A 200 27.30 7.83 13.17
N SER A 201 28.32 8.67 13.10
CA SER A 201 28.29 9.92 12.34
C SER A 201 28.05 9.67 10.85
N PHE A 202 28.72 8.69 10.27
CA PHE A 202 28.50 8.30 8.87
C PHE A 202 27.07 7.81 8.64
N ALA A 203 26.55 6.94 9.53
CA ALA A 203 25.19 6.44 9.45
C ALA A 203 24.14 7.56 9.61
N MET A 204 24.40 8.56 10.46
CA MET A 204 23.56 9.75 10.59
C MET A 204 23.57 10.59 9.31
N ILE A 205 24.75 10.87 8.74
CA ILE A 205 24.88 11.63 7.49
C ILE A 205 24.15 10.91 6.36
N TRP A 206 24.30 9.59 6.25
CA TRP A 206 23.58 8.78 5.27
C TRP A 206 22.06 8.86 5.51
N SER A 207 21.59 8.75 6.75
CA SER A 207 20.15 8.85 7.05
C SER A 207 19.57 10.21 6.64
N VAL A 208 20.30 11.30 6.90
CA VAL A 208 19.93 12.65 6.44
C VAL A 208 19.90 12.72 4.92
N TRP A 209 20.94 12.21 4.24
CA TRP A 209 21.02 12.16 2.79
C TRP A 209 19.86 11.37 2.17
N SER A 210 19.53 10.19 2.70
CA SER A 210 18.38 9.39 2.24
C SER A 210 17.06 10.15 2.41
N SER A 211 16.88 10.87 3.51
CA SER A 211 15.68 11.68 3.77
C SER A 211 15.59 12.90 2.84
N VAL A 212 16.70 13.56 2.56
CA VAL A 212 16.73 14.73 1.65
C VAL A 212 16.49 14.28 0.21
N ASN A 213 17.11 13.19 -0.23
CA ASN A 213 16.99 12.72 -1.62
C ASN A 213 15.59 12.24 -2.00
N ILE A 214 14.83 11.70 -1.05
CA ILE A 214 13.48 11.22 -1.35
C ILE A 214 12.44 12.34 -1.22
N TYR A 215 12.79 13.52 -0.69
CA TYR A 215 11.84 14.62 -0.56
C TYR A 215 11.24 15.01 -1.94
N PRO A 216 9.92 15.23 -2.04
CA PRO A 216 8.88 15.14 -1.00
C PRO A 216 8.18 13.77 -0.88
N TYR A 217 8.64 12.75 -1.60
CA TYR A 217 7.98 11.46 -1.81
C TYR A 217 8.30 10.40 -0.74
N TYR A 218 8.25 10.76 0.54
CA TYR A 218 8.66 9.88 1.66
C TYR A 218 7.95 8.53 1.69
N LEU A 219 6.66 8.49 1.32
CA LEU A 219 5.89 7.25 1.29
C LEU A 219 6.51 6.25 0.31
N ALA A 220 6.97 6.73 -0.83
CA ALA A 220 7.61 5.94 -1.86
C ALA A 220 9.07 5.57 -1.55
N TYR A 221 9.61 5.92 -0.38
CA TYR A 221 10.96 5.52 -0.01
C TYR A 221 11.09 4.00 0.01
N PHE A 222 12.06 3.46 -0.72
CA PHE A 222 12.60 2.13 -0.51
C PHE A 222 14.11 2.24 -0.48
N ASN A 223 14.75 1.38 0.29
CA ASN A 223 16.19 1.43 0.44
C ASN A 223 16.93 0.85 -0.77
N GLU A 224 18.24 1.05 -0.79
CA GLU A 224 19.08 0.80 -1.94
C GLU A 224 19.29 -0.71 -2.19
N PHE A 225 19.01 -1.60 -1.21
CA PHE A 225 19.14 -3.06 -1.40
C PHE A 225 18.19 -3.61 -2.46
N ILE A 226 17.06 -2.94 -2.71
CA ILE A 226 16.12 -3.31 -3.76
C ILE A 226 16.19 -2.38 -4.98
N GLY A 227 17.24 -1.55 -5.06
CA GLY A 227 17.37 -0.55 -6.13
C GLY A 227 16.56 0.73 -5.91
N GLY A 228 16.20 1.03 -4.66
CA GLY A 228 15.60 2.30 -4.28
C GLY A 228 14.13 2.48 -4.68
N PRO A 229 13.58 3.71 -4.56
CA PRO A 229 12.16 4.00 -4.78
C PRO A 229 11.67 3.61 -6.18
N LYS A 230 12.53 3.72 -7.21
CA LYS A 230 12.22 3.36 -8.60
C LYS A 230 11.82 1.90 -8.79
N ASN A 231 12.26 1.00 -7.89
CA ASN A 231 11.94 -0.42 -7.95
C ASN A 231 10.94 -0.87 -6.88
N GLY A 232 10.51 0.05 -6.00
CA GLY A 232 9.64 -0.26 -4.85
C GLY A 232 8.37 -1.02 -5.23
N TYR A 233 7.71 -0.58 -6.30
CA TYR A 233 6.45 -1.16 -6.79
C TYR A 233 6.53 -2.63 -7.20
N LYS A 234 7.75 -3.16 -7.43
CA LYS A 234 7.95 -4.58 -7.73
C LYS A 234 7.86 -5.44 -6.47
N TYR A 235 8.12 -4.84 -5.31
CA TYR A 235 8.15 -5.52 -4.00
C TYR A 235 6.89 -5.25 -3.19
N LEU A 236 6.49 -3.98 -3.08
CA LEU A 236 5.31 -3.56 -2.33
C LEU A 236 4.61 -2.42 -3.08
N VAL A 237 3.28 -2.48 -3.11
CA VAL A 237 2.40 -1.41 -3.57
C VAL A 237 1.36 -1.12 -2.50
N ASP A 238 0.24 -0.49 -2.87
CA ASP A 238 -0.80 0.01 -1.97
C ASP A 238 -0.18 1.00 -0.98
N SER A 239 -0.53 0.95 0.30
CA SER A 239 -0.15 1.98 1.26
C SER A 239 1.31 1.99 1.65
N ASN A 240 2.08 1.04 1.13
CA ASN A 240 3.52 1.15 1.21
C ASN A 240 4.07 2.12 0.18
N LEU A 241 3.35 2.48 -0.87
CA LEU A 241 3.88 3.28 -1.98
C LEU A 241 3.02 4.51 -2.24
N ASP A 242 1.69 4.35 -2.34
CA ASP A 242 0.80 5.42 -2.75
C ASP A 242 -0.64 5.23 -2.25
N TRP A 243 -1.35 6.35 -2.05
CA TRP A 243 -2.77 6.48 -1.74
C TRP A 243 -3.46 7.54 -2.64
N GLY A 244 -2.84 7.83 -3.79
CA GLY A 244 -3.30 8.85 -4.72
C GLY A 244 -2.76 10.26 -4.43
N GLN A 245 -1.76 10.40 -3.56
CA GLN A 245 -1.18 11.70 -3.20
C GLN A 245 -0.50 12.44 -4.36
N ASP A 246 -0.16 11.72 -5.44
CA ASP A 246 0.63 12.25 -6.56
C ASP A 246 -0.24 12.81 -7.72
N LEU A 247 -1.56 12.91 -7.54
CA LEU A 247 -2.45 13.60 -8.50
C LEU A 247 -2.03 15.05 -8.79
N PRO A 248 -1.64 15.89 -7.80
CA PRO A 248 -1.10 17.22 -8.09
C PRO A 248 0.13 17.18 -9.00
N GLY A 249 1.04 16.22 -8.77
CA GLY A 249 2.22 16.04 -9.62
C GLY A 249 1.84 15.61 -11.06
N LEU A 250 0.78 14.82 -11.22
CA LEU A 250 0.22 14.49 -12.52
C LEU A 250 -0.32 15.71 -13.25
N LYS A 251 -1.04 16.59 -12.55
CA LYS A 251 -1.53 17.85 -13.12
C LYS A 251 -0.38 18.73 -13.60
N GLU A 252 0.65 18.92 -12.78
CA GLU A 252 1.84 19.68 -13.17
C GLU A 252 2.54 19.07 -14.39
N TYR A 253 2.65 17.74 -14.45
CA TYR A 253 3.22 17.05 -15.59
C TYR A 253 2.42 17.32 -16.88
N MET A 254 1.09 17.26 -16.81
CA MET A 254 0.22 17.55 -17.95
C MET A 254 0.43 18.97 -18.47
N GLU A 255 0.51 19.96 -17.59
CA GLU A 255 0.71 21.37 -17.96
C GLU A 255 2.07 21.60 -18.61
N ARG A 256 3.14 21.05 -18.03
CA ARG A 256 4.52 21.21 -18.54
C ARG A 256 4.70 20.58 -19.92
N ASN A 257 3.93 19.53 -20.25
CA ASN A 257 4.04 18.80 -21.50
C ASN A 257 2.92 19.13 -22.51
N GLY A 258 2.04 20.09 -22.19
CA GLY A 258 0.92 20.46 -23.06
C GLY A 258 -0.09 19.34 -23.30
N ILE A 259 -0.32 18.47 -22.30
CA ILE A 259 -1.25 17.34 -22.38
C ILE A 259 -2.63 17.81 -21.92
N GLU A 260 -3.56 17.98 -22.86
CA GLU A 260 -4.92 18.44 -22.55
C GLU A 260 -5.81 17.37 -21.92
N LYS A 261 -5.63 16.09 -22.27
CA LYS A 261 -6.41 14.96 -21.77
C LYS A 261 -5.51 13.73 -21.61
N ILE A 262 -5.69 12.97 -20.52
CA ILE A 262 -4.90 11.75 -20.24
C ILE A 262 -5.78 10.57 -19.87
N LYS A 263 -5.41 9.34 -20.25
CA LYS A 263 -6.11 8.12 -19.82
C LYS A 263 -5.59 7.70 -18.45
N LEU A 264 -6.43 7.70 -17.42
CA LEU A 264 -6.00 7.58 -16.02
C LEU A 264 -6.56 6.33 -15.33
N SER A 265 -5.66 5.49 -14.81
CA SER A 265 -5.95 4.44 -13.83
C SER A 265 -5.18 4.70 -12.55
N TYR A 266 -5.85 5.02 -11.43
CA TYR A 266 -5.14 5.38 -10.21
C TYR A 266 -5.71 4.75 -8.93
N PHE A 267 -4.82 4.58 -7.94
CA PHE A 267 -5.15 4.06 -6.62
C PHE A 267 -5.34 5.20 -5.62
N GLY A 268 -6.61 5.48 -5.31
CA GLY A 268 -7.01 6.45 -4.29
C GLY A 268 -8.51 6.75 -4.38
N LEU A 269 -8.95 7.75 -3.64
CA LEU A 269 -10.38 8.09 -3.45
C LEU A 269 -10.75 9.50 -3.91
N SER A 270 -9.78 10.36 -4.19
CA SER A 270 -10.02 11.76 -4.57
C SER A 270 -10.48 11.89 -6.03
N ASP A 271 -11.43 12.77 -6.32
CA ASP A 271 -11.79 13.04 -7.73
C ASP A 271 -10.61 13.74 -8.44
N PRO A 272 -10.00 13.18 -9.51
CA PRO A 272 -8.93 13.85 -10.24
C PRO A 272 -9.36 15.22 -10.82
N ALA A 273 -10.65 15.39 -11.14
CA ALA A 273 -11.18 16.65 -11.66
C ALA A 273 -11.04 17.80 -10.65
N TYR A 274 -11.02 17.52 -9.34
CA TYR A 274 -10.76 18.52 -8.30
C TYR A 274 -9.38 19.19 -8.49
N TYR A 275 -8.39 18.46 -9.00
CA TYR A 275 -7.05 18.97 -9.29
C TYR A 275 -6.93 19.56 -10.71
N GLY A 276 -8.04 19.74 -11.43
CA GLY A 276 -8.02 20.23 -12.82
C GLY A 276 -7.41 19.23 -13.82
N ILE A 277 -7.43 17.94 -13.48
CA ILE A 277 -7.00 16.86 -14.37
C ILE A 277 -8.17 16.51 -15.28
N ASN A 278 -8.04 16.81 -16.57
CA ASN A 278 -8.96 16.33 -17.58
C ASN A 278 -8.52 14.91 -18.00
N TYR A 279 -9.32 13.91 -17.66
CA TYR A 279 -8.95 12.51 -17.88
C TYR A 279 -10.06 11.70 -18.54
N GLU A 280 -9.62 10.68 -19.25
CA GLU A 280 -10.44 9.55 -19.64
C GLU A 280 -10.27 8.44 -18.62
N TYR A 281 -11.39 7.93 -18.12
CA TYR A 281 -11.37 6.89 -17.10
C TYR A 281 -10.83 5.57 -17.65
N LEU A 282 -9.83 5.02 -16.96
CA LEU A 282 -9.48 3.61 -17.03
C LEU A 282 -9.93 2.91 -15.74
N PRO A 283 -10.25 1.60 -15.78
CA PRO A 283 -10.59 0.83 -14.58
C PRO A 283 -9.65 1.12 -13.40
N SER A 284 -10.20 1.68 -12.33
CA SER A 284 -9.47 2.23 -11.17
C SER A 284 -10.01 1.69 -9.86
N TYR A 285 -9.32 1.94 -8.75
CA TYR A 285 -9.70 1.42 -7.43
C TYR A 285 -11.09 1.86 -6.97
N ALA A 286 -11.31 3.18 -6.85
CA ALA A 286 -12.54 3.69 -6.27
C ALA A 286 -12.80 5.14 -6.74
N ILE A 287 -12.96 5.31 -8.06
CA ILE A 287 -13.46 6.57 -8.62
C ILE A 287 -15.00 6.49 -8.62
N PRO A 288 -15.69 7.30 -7.79
CA PRO A 288 -17.14 7.32 -7.76
C PRO A 288 -17.66 8.00 -9.04
N LYS A 289 -18.52 7.26 -9.79
CA LYS A 289 -19.19 7.59 -11.08
C LYS A 289 -18.62 6.87 -12.32
N PRO A 290 -18.91 5.56 -12.50
CA PRO A 290 -18.59 4.82 -13.70
C PRO A 290 -19.72 4.87 -14.74
N ASN A 291 -20.42 5.99 -14.92
CA ASN A 291 -21.43 6.12 -15.99
C ASN A 291 -20.79 6.32 -17.37
N ILE A 292 -19.61 5.75 -17.56
CA ILE A 292 -18.88 5.75 -18.81
C ILE A 292 -19.09 4.35 -19.37
N GLU A 293 -19.95 4.24 -20.39
CA GLU A 293 -19.97 3.09 -21.30
C GLU A 293 -18.53 2.74 -21.60
N ARG A 294 -18.06 1.54 -21.23
CA ARG A 294 -16.67 1.12 -21.36
C ARG A 294 -16.26 1.25 -22.83
N PRO A 295 -15.63 2.35 -23.27
CA PRO A 295 -15.26 2.47 -24.66
C PRO A 295 -14.14 1.46 -24.87
N GLN A 296 -14.00 0.93 -26.08
CA GLN A 296 -12.70 0.37 -26.43
C GLN A 296 -11.74 1.54 -26.47
N ILE A 297 -10.97 1.73 -25.40
CA ILE A 297 -10.02 2.84 -25.28
C ILE A 297 -8.82 2.47 -26.15
N PRO A 298 -8.59 3.15 -27.28
CA PRO A 298 -7.49 2.81 -28.18
C PRO A 298 -6.16 3.00 -27.47
N LEU A 299 -5.17 2.17 -27.80
CA LEU A 299 -3.81 2.23 -27.24
C LEU A 299 -3.00 3.34 -27.92
N GLU A 300 -3.47 4.59 -27.79
CA GLU A 300 -2.90 5.79 -28.40
C GLU A 300 -2.88 6.95 -27.39
N GLY A 301 -1.94 7.88 -27.55
CA GLY A 301 -1.81 9.04 -26.66
C GLY A 301 -1.21 8.69 -25.29
N TYR A 302 -1.52 9.51 -24.28
CA TYR A 302 -0.93 9.41 -22.95
C TYR A 302 -1.78 8.57 -21.99
N PHE A 303 -1.10 7.70 -21.24
CA PHE A 303 -1.67 6.90 -20.16
C PHE A 303 -0.93 7.21 -18.86
N ALA A 304 -1.68 7.38 -17.78
CA ALA A 304 -1.18 7.49 -16.42
C ALA A 304 -1.74 6.32 -15.60
N ILE A 305 -0.86 5.42 -15.17
CA ILE A 305 -1.26 4.22 -14.41
C ILE A 305 -0.48 4.19 -13.10
N SER A 306 -1.19 4.29 -11.97
CA SER A 306 -0.55 4.16 -10.66
C SER A 306 -0.01 2.75 -10.44
N ALA A 307 1.05 2.60 -9.67
CA ALA A 307 1.75 1.37 -9.40
C ALA A 307 0.86 0.27 -8.82
N THR A 308 -0.03 0.61 -7.88
CA THR A 308 -0.98 -0.34 -7.30
C THR A 308 -1.98 -0.86 -8.35
N MET A 309 -2.44 0.03 -9.23
CA MET A 309 -3.31 -0.34 -10.36
C MET A 309 -2.56 -1.12 -11.44
N LEU A 310 -1.30 -0.76 -11.71
CA LEU A 310 -0.42 -1.46 -12.63
C LEU A 310 -0.23 -2.91 -12.17
N GLN A 311 -0.06 -3.16 -10.87
CA GLN A 311 -0.06 -4.52 -10.30
C GLN A 311 -1.48 -5.13 -10.23
N GLY A 312 -2.55 -4.36 -10.38
CA GLY A 312 -3.91 -4.93 -10.42
C GLY A 312 -4.36 -5.55 -9.09
N VAL A 313 -3.79 -5.11 -7.95
CA VAL A 313 -4.05 -5.66 -6.60
C VAL A 313 -5.55 -5.72 -6.28
N TYR A 314 -6.25 -4.64 -6.63
CA TYR A 314 -7.67 -4.45 -6.34
C TYR A 314 -8.58 -4.68 -7.56
N MET A 315 -8.05 -5.23 -8.65
CA MET A 315 -8.79 -5.43 -9.89
C MET A 315 -9.43 -6.81 -9.97
N GLN A 316 -10.62 -6.88 -10.58
CA GLN A 316 -11.27 -8.15 -10.90
C GLN A 316 -10.41 -8.97 -11.89
N ASN A 317 -9.90 -8.31 -12.93
CA ASN A 317 -8.89 -8.85 -13.82
C ASN A 317 -7.52 -8.25 -13.47
N ARG A 318 -6.68 -9.03 -12.79
CA ARG A 318 -5.33 -8.60 -12.34
C ARG A 318 -4.36 -8.34 -13.49
N ASP A 319 -4.62 -8.93 -14.65
CA ASP A 319 -3.77 -8.81 -15.84
C ASP A 319 -4.24 -7.72 -16.80
N LEU A 320 -5.26 -6.93 -16.41
CA LEU A 320 -5.79 -5.84 -17.23
C LEU A 320 -4.72 -4.89 -17.76
N TYR A 321 -3.71 -4.59 -16.93
CA TYR A 321 -2.59 -3.70 -17.29
C TYR A 321 -1.27 -4.45 -17.49
N LYS A 322 -1.30 -5.77 -17.72
CA LYS A 322 -0.08 -6.58 -17.86
C LYS A 322 0.86 -6.06 -18.95
N VAL A 323 0.31 -5.64 -20.09
CA VAL A 323 1.09 -5.07 -21.21
C VAL A 323 1.93 -3.87 -20.77
N PHE A 324 1.39 -3.01 -19.90
CA PHE A 324 2.10 -1.84 -19.39
C PHE A 324 3.26 -2.18 -18.44
N ARG A 325 3.29 -3.40 -17.86
CA ARG A 325 4.41 -3.86 -17.03
C ARG A 325 5.64 -4.25 -17.86
N GLU A 326 5.42 -4.57 -19.14
CA GLU A 326 6.45 -5.01 -20.08
C GLU A 326 7.03 -3.84 -20.89
N ILE A 327 6.42 -2.65 -20.77
CA ILE A 327 6.81 -1.43 -21.47
C ILE A 327 7.50 -0.49 -20.47
N GLU A 328 8.60 0.12 -20.88
CA GLU A 328 9.25 1.17 -20.09
C GLU A 328 8.42 2.46 -20.13
N PRO A 329 8.02 3.02 -18.97
CA PRO A 329 7.28 4.27 -18.94
C PRO A 329 8.16 5.43 -19.41
N VAL A 330 7.56 6.41 -20.09
CA VAL A 330 8.26 7.62 -20.56
C VAL A 330 8.59 8.58 -19.41
N ASP A 331 7.85 8.51 -18.31
CA ASP A 331 8.14 9.22 -17.07
C ASP A 331 7.47 8.55 -15.85
N THR A 332 7.82 8.96 -14.64
CA THR A 332 7.19 8.51 -13.39
C THR A 332 7.03 9.67 -12.42
N ILE A 333 5.79 9.94 -12.01
CA ILE A 333 5.46 10.97 -11.02
C ILE A 333 5.46 10.35 -9.63
N GLY A 334 6.23 10.94 -8.72
CA GLY A 334 6.28 10.56 -7.31
C GLY A 334 6.65 9.10 -7.04
N TYR A 335 7.26 8.41 -8.02
CA TYR A 335 7.50 6.96 -8.02
C TYR A 335 6.23 6.09 -7.97
N SER A 336 5.05 6.70 -8.10
CA SER A 336 3.76 6.03 -7.92
C SER A 336 2.90 6.02 -9.18
N ILE A 337 2.98 7.02 -10.06
CA ILE A 337 2.19 7.09 -11.30
C ILE A 337 3.12 7.00 -12.50
N PHE A 338 2.98 5.93 -13.27
CA PHE A 338 3.75 5.69 -14.49
C PHE A 338 3.07 6.34 -15.68
N ILE A 339 3.83 7.11 -16.46
CA ILE A 339 3.37 7.73 -17.69
C ILE A 339 3.82 6.89 -18.88
N TYR A 340 2.89 6.57 -19.77
CA TYR A 340 3.16 5.91 -21.03
C TYR A 340 2.64 6.77 -22.17
N LYS A 341 3.32 6.68 -23.32
CA LYS A 341 2.91 7.34 -24.56
C LYS A 341 2.92 6.31 -25.67
N PHE A 342 1.81 6.21 -26.39
CA PHE A 342 1.70 5.41 -27.60
C PHE A 342 1.45 6.34 -28.78
N ASP A 343 2.21 6.16 -29.84
CA ASP A 343 1.96 6.86 -31.09
C ASP A 343 0.65 6.35 -31.70
N GLU A 344 -0.07 7.21 -32.40
CA GLU A 344 -1.21 6.78 -33.21
C GLU A 344 -0.76 5.65 -34.14
N ALA A 345 -1.53 4.57 -34.17
CA ALA A 345 -1.28 3.50 -35.13
C ALA A 345 -1.39 4.12 -36.53
N LYS A 346 -0.28 4.16 -37.27
CA LYS A 346 -0.33 4.49 -38.70
C LYS A 346 -1.19 3.42 -39.38
N GLU A 347 -2.29 3.85 -39.98
CA GLU A 347 -3.22 3.02 -40.77
C GLU A 347 -2.52 2.16 -41.83
#